data_AF-A0A3D5FWT1-F1
#
_entry.id   AF-A0A3D5FWT1-F1
#
_cell.length_a   1.000
_cell.length_b   1.000
_cell.length_c   1.000
_cell.angle_alpha   90.00
_cell.angle_beta   90.00
_cell.angle_gamma   90.00
#
_symmetry.space_group_name_H-M   'P 1'
#
loop_
_entity.id
_entity.type
_entity.pdbx_description
1 polymer ?
#
loop_
_entity_poly.entity_id
_entity_poly.type
_entity_poly.pdbx_seq_one_letter_code
_entity_poly.pdbx_strand_id
1 'polypeptide(L)'
;MAETERNDLPPAATHAEHTRHLRGTGYLASHQQIGRGSLAFTAYVQPRIGTLGDRRILAEGTLAVPLSNFVGLKLNLRLRHDSRPVDGIDELDLRFATGLNIDL
;
A
#
# COMPACT_ATOMS: atom_id res chain seq x y z
N MET A 1 15.05 -4.94 8.03
CA MET A 1 15.55 -4.43 6.74
C MET A 1 16.24 -3.10 6.97
N ALA A 2 17.43 -2.88 6.41
CA ALA A 2 18.04 -1.55 6.38
C ALA A 2 17.46 -0.76 5.21
N GLU A 3 17.01 0.47 5.48
CA GLU A 3 16.53 1.39 4.45
C GLU A 3 17.45 2.60 4.36
N THR A 4 17.63 3.08 3.13
CA THR A 4 18.32 4.34 2.84
C THR A 4 17.40 5.10 1.89
N GLU A 5 17.11 6.34 2.23
CA GLU A 5 16.18 7.19 1.48
C GLU A 5 16.87 8.51 1.15
N ARG A 6 16.65 8.97 -0.08
CA ARG A 6 17.14 10.25 -0.58
C ARG A 6 15.92 11.07 -1.01
N ASN A 7 15.71 12.19 -0.33
CA ASN A 7 14.57 13.07 -0.51
C ASN A 7 14.98 14.24 -1.42
N ASP A 8 14.23 14.45 -2.49
CA ASP A 8 14.43 15.59 -3.39
C ASP A 8 13.74 16.83 -2.81
N LEU A 9 14.42 17.47 -1.85
CA LEU A 9 13.86 18.55 -1.04
C LEU A 9 14.49 19.91 -1.39
N PRO A 10 13.72 21.00 -1.31
CA PRO A 10 14.28 22.34 -1.43
C PRO A 10 15.25 22.64 -0.25
N PRO A 11 16.21 23.57 -0.42
CA PRO A 11 17.23 23.86 0.60
C PRO A 11 16.71 24.32 1.98
N ALA A 12 15.44 24.74 2.05
CA ALA A 12 14.79 25.21 3.27
C ALA A 12 13.85 24.16 3.92
N ALA A 13 13.87 22.91 3.46
CA ALA A 13 13.03 21.85 4.03
C ALA A 13 13.45 21.48 5.46
N THR A 14 12.48 21.07 6.27
CA THR A 14 12.73 20.67 7.67
C THR A 14 13.31 19.26 7.75
N HIS A 15 12.99 18.43 6.74
CA HIS A 15 13.46 17.05 6.64
C HIS A 15 14.87 16.94 6.05
N ALA A 16 15.61 15.94 6.50
CA ALA A 16 16.95 15.66 5.96
C ALA A 16 16.89 15.13 4.52
N GLU A 17 17.80 15.59 3.65
CA GLU A 17 17.94 15.09 2.27
C GLU A 17 18.27 13.59 2.24
N HIS A 18 19.00 13.08 3.23
CA HIS A 18 19.38 11.68 3.33
C HIS A 18 19.03 11.11 4.70
N THR A 19 18.34 9.98 4.71
CA THR A 19 18.02 9.24 5.94
C THR A 19 18.41 7.79 5.82
N ARG A 20 18.78 7.19 6.96
CA ARG A 20 19.10 5.77 7.06
C ARG A 20 18.47 5.21 8.32
N HIS A 21 17.62 4.20 8.16
CA HIS A 21 16.90 3.59 9.27
C HIS A 21 16.93 2.06 9.18
N LEU A 22 16.63 1.42 10.30
CA LEU A 22 16.30 0.00 10.33
C LEU A 22 14.79 -0.10 10.48
N ARG A 23 14.13 -0.81 9.57
CA ARG A 23 12.69 -1.11 9.67
C ARG A 23 12.46 -2.61 9.85
N GLY A 24 11.55 -2.94 10.77
CA GLY A 24 10.90 -4.25 10.79
C GLY A 24 9.94 -4.36 9.62
N THR A 25 9.62 -5.57 9.19
CA THR A 25 8.57 -5.80 8.20
C THR A 25 7.76 -7.03 8.60
N GLY A 26 6.46 -6.85 8.77
CA GLY A 26 5.49 -7.93 8.91
C GLY A 26 4.49 -7.83 7.77
N TYR A 27 4.00 -8.98 7.30
CA TYR A 27 2.98 -9.01 6.26
C TYR A 27 1.88 -10.01 6.58
N LEU A 28 0.68 -9.69 6.12
CA LEU A 28 -0.48 -10.56 6.12
C LEU A 28 -1.00 -10.63 4.69
N ALA A 29 -1.08 -11.84 4.15
CA ALA A 29 -1.69 -12.08 2.86
C ALA A 29 -2.84 -13.07 3.04
N SER A 30 -3.95 -12.82 2.36
CA SER A 30 -5.09 -13.74 2.37
C SER A 30 -5.78 -13.72 1.01
N HIS A 31 -6.31 -14.88 0.66
CA HIS A 31 -7.13 -15.08 -0.51
C HIS A 31 -8.36 -15.86 -0.08
N GLN A 32 -9.54 -15.33 -0.37
CA GLN A 32 -10.81 -15.89 0.05
C GLN A 32 -11.78 -15.93 -1.11
N GLN A 33 -12.55 -17.02 -1.21
CA GLN A 33 -13.67 -17.09 -2.13
C GLN A 33 -14.92 -16.51 -1.46
N ILE A 34 -15.61 -15.59 -2.13
CA ILE A 34 -16.83 -14.94 -1.63
C ILE A 34 -17.95 -15.18 -2.64
N GLY A 35 -18.75 -16.20 -2.41
CA GLY A 35 -19.76 -16.66 -3.36
C GLY A 35 -19.10 -17.07 -4.68
N ARG A 36 -19.49 -16.41 -5.78
CA ARG A 36 -18.88 -16.63 -7.11
C ARG A 36 -17.60 -15.81 -7.34
N GLY A 37 -17.33 -14.82 -6.50
CA GLY A 37 -16.16 -13.95 -6.61
C GLY A 37 -15.00 -14.38 -5.71
N SER A 38 -13.89 -13.66 -5.82
CA SER A 38 -12.71 -13.83 -4.97
C SER A 38 -12.22 -12.49 -4.43
N LEU A 39 -11.72 -12.52 -3.20
CA LEU A 39 -11.07 -11.40 -2.54
C LEU A 39 -9.62 -11.80 -2.24
N ALA A 40 -8.68 -11.09 -2.86
CA ALA A 40 -7.28 -11.12 -2.48
C ALA A 40 -6.96 -9.86 -1.68
N PHE A 41 -6.26 -9.98 -0.57
CA PHE A 41 -5.67 -8.81 0.09
C PHE A 41 -4.27 -9.12 0.61
N THR A 42 -3.42 -8.11 0.63
CA THR A 42 -2.09 -8.17 1.24
C THR A 42 -1.83 -6.86 1.95
N ALA A 43 -1.35 -6.94 3.18
CA ALA A 43 -0.98 -5.78 3.99
C ALA A 43 0.43 -5.98 4.56
N TYR A 44 1.23 -4.92 4.53
CA TYR A 44 2.54 -4.83 5.13
C TYR A 44 2.53 -3.75 6.21
N VAL A 45 3.17 -4.04 7.34
CA VAL A 45 3.41 -3.07 8.41
C VAL A 45 4.92 -2.99 8.64
N GLN A 46 5.46 -1.78 8.52
CA GLN A 46 6.89 -1.52 8.51
C GLN A 46 7.27 -0.50 9.60
N PRO A 47 7.31 -0.92 10.88
CA PRO A 47 7.73 -0.04 11.95
C PRO A 47 9.23 0.22 11.89
N ARG A 48 9.65 1.45 12.19
CA ARG A 48 11.05 1.78 12.42
C ARG A 48 11.52 1.21 13.75
N ILE A 49 12.61 0.47 13.72
CA ILE A 49 13.25 -0.09 14.92
C ILE A 49 13.83 1.08 15.74
N GLY A 50 13.49 1.12 17.03
CA GLY A 50 13.87 2.19 17.95
C GLY A 50 12.88 3.36 18.01
N THR A 51 11.89 3.44 17.11
CA THR A 51 10.83 4.47 17.16
C THR A 51 9.52 3.91 16.61
N LEU A 52 8.79 3.15 17.42
CA LEU A 52 7.58 2.43 16.98
C LEU A 52 6.43 3.35 16.49
N GLY A 53 6.47 4.64 16.84
CA GLY A 53 5.55 5.65 16.32
C GLY A 53 5.81 6.05 14.86
N ASP A 54 6.98 5.74 14.31
CA ASP A 54 7.30 5.87 12.89
C ASP A 54 7.02 4.52 12.22
N ARG A 55 5.93 4.47 11.46
CA ARG A 55 5.47 3.25 10.78
C ARG A 55 4.95 3.58 9.39
N ARG A 56 5.19 2.65 8.48
CA ARG A 56 4.60 2.62 7.15
C ARG A 56 3.65 1.45 7.03
N ILE A 57 2.50 1.68 6.41
CA ILE A 57 1.50 0.64 6.11
C ILE A 57 1.28 0.65 4.61
N LEU A 58 1.39 -0.53 3.99
CA LEU A 58 1.10 -0.71 2.57
C LEU A 58 0.06 -1.81 2.47
N ALA A 59 -1.11 -1.52 1.91
CA ALA A 59 -2.18 -2.50 1.75
C ALA A 59 -2.72 -2.47 0.32
N GLU A 60 -2.91 -3.66 -0.24
CA GLU A 60 -3.54 -3.86 -1.53
C GLU A 60 -4.68 -4.87 -1.39
N GLY A 61 -5.81 -4.58 -2.04
CA GLY A 61 -6.99 -5.43 -2.07
C GLY A 61 -7.51 -5.54 -3.50
N THR A 62 -7.89 -6.74 -3.91
CA THR A 62 -8.53 -7.00 -5.19
C THR A 62 -9.78 -7.84 -4.97
N LEU A 63 -10.93 -7.32 -5.39
CA LEU A 63 -12.18 -8.05 -5.45
C LEU A 63 -12.51 -8.34 -6.90
N ALA A 64 -12.63 -9.62 -7.26
CA ALA A 64 -13.08 -10.06 -8.58
C ALA A 64 -14.46 -10.71 -8.44
N VAL A 65 -15.44 -10.26 -9.22
CA VAL A 65 -16.82 -10.78 -9.20
C VAL A 65 -17.24 -11.12 -10.63
N PRO A 66 -17.51 -12.40 -10.95
CA PRO A 66 -18.09 -12.74 -12.23
C PRO A 66 -19.54 -12.23 -12.29
N LEU A 67 -19.86 -11.44 -13.31
CA LEU A 67 -21.22 -10.94 -13.57
C LEU A 67 -21.99 -11.90 -14.48
N SER A 68 -21.29 -12.53 -15.43
CA SER A 68 -21.81 -13.56 -16.33
C SER A 68 -20.71 -14.58 -16.66
N ASN A 69 -20.96 -15.48 -17.62
CA ASN A 69 -19.94 -16.41 -18.11
C ASN A 69 -18.85 -15.73 -18.95
N PHE A 70 -19.07 -14.48 -19.39
CA PHE A 70 -18.19 -13.75 -20.30
C PHE A 70 -17.72 -12.41 -19.74
N VAL A 71 -18.31 -11.93 -18.64
CA VAL A 71 -18.03 -10.61 -18.08
C VAL A 71 -17.79 -10.71 -16.58
N GLY A 72 -16.70 -10.11 -16.12
CA GLY A 72 -16.36 -9.96 -14.70
C GLY A 72 -16.10 -8.50 -14.32
N LEU A 73 -16.40 -8.15 -13.07
CA LEU A 73 -16.02 -6.89 -12.44
C LEU A 73 -14.78 -7.11 -11.59
N LYS A 74 -13.80 -6.21 -11.70
CA LYS A 74 -12.61 -6.18 -10.85
C LYS A 74 -12.50 -4.84 -10.16
N LEU A 75 -12.44 -4.85 -8.83
CA LEU A 75 -12.17 -3.68 -8.00
C LEU A 75 -10.79 -3.84 -7.39
N ASN A 76 -9.98 -2.78 -7.44
CA ASN A 76 -8.65 -2.75 -6.84
C ASN A 76 -8.56 -1.56 -5.89
N LEU A 77 -8.07 -1.80 -4.69
CA LEU A 77 -7.78 -0.80 -3.69
C LEU A 77 -6.29 -0.87 -3.36
N ARG A 78 -5.61 0.27 -3.37
CA ARG A 78 -4.26 0.42 -2.83
C ARG A 78 -4.28 1.53 -1.79
N LEU A 79 -3.70 1.25 -0.63
CA LEU A 79 -3.56 2.16 0.47
C LEU A 79 -2.11 2.20 0.88
N ARG A 80 -1.57 3.41 1.03
CA ARG A 80 -0.24 3.64 1.57
C ARG A 80 -0.38 4.70 2.65
N HIS A 81 0.07 4.36 3.85
CA HIS A 81 0.13 5.30 4.96
C HIS A 81 1.56 5.41 5.46
N ASP A 82 2.06 6.63 5.58
CA ASP A 82 3.31 6.94 6.26
C ASP A 82 2.99 7.87 7.42
N SER A 83 3.35 7.48 8.65
CA SER A 83 3.11 8.32 9.83
C SER A 83 4.09 9.50 9.94
N ARG A 84 5.17 9.51 9.14
CA ARG A 84 6.14 10.62 9.05
C ARG A 84 6.59 10.82 7.60
N PRO A 85 5.66 11.26 6.72
CA PRO A 85 6.03 11.57 5.35
C PRO A 85 6.95 12.79 5.33
N VAL A 86 7.74 12.90 4.26
CA VAL A 86 8.54 14.10 4.02
C VAL A 86 7.66 15.29 3.67
N ASP A 87 8.20 16.51 3.83
CA ASP A 87 7.48 17.75 3.55
C ASP A 87 6.82 17.73 2.16
N GLY A 88 5.52 18.04 2.11
CA GLY A 88 4.75 18.10 0.86
C GLY A 88 4.15 16.77 0.39
N ILE A 89 4.34 15.67 1.13
CA ILE A 89 3.71 14.38 0.85
C ILE A 89 2.64 14.09 1.91
N ASP A 90 1.46 13.67 1.46
CA ASP A 90 0.35 13.31 2.34
C ASP A 90 0.65 12.05 3.16
N GLU A 91 0.14 12.02 4.40
CA GLU A 91 0.26 10.84 5.27
C GLU A 91 -0.50 9.62 4.73
N LEU A 92 -1.50 9.80 3.86
CA LEU A 92 -2.35 8.74 3.33
C LEU A 92 -2.56 8.91 1.81
N ASP A 93 -2.04 7.97 1.01
CA ASP A 93 -2.37 7.82 -0.42
C ASP A 93 -3.35 6.64 -0.58
N LEU A 94 -4.55 6.93 -1.04
CA LEU A 94 -5.59 5.94 -1.35
C LEU A 94 -5.92 5.98 -2.83
N ARG A 95 -5.77 4.82 -3.49
CA ARG A 95 -6.13 4.64 -4.90
C ARG A 95 -7.16 3.53 -5.03
N PHE A 96 -8.27 3.87 -5.69
CA PHE A 96 -9.32 2.92 -6.02
C PHE A 96 -9.50 2.86 -7.53
N ALA A 97 -9.51 1.67 -8.09
CA ALA A 97 -9.67 1.44 -9.53
C ALA A 97 -10.70 0.35 -9.78
N THR A 98 -11.55 0.56 -10.78
CA THR A 98 -12.53 -0.41 -11.24
C THR A 98 -12.23 -0.80 -12.68
N GLY A 99 -12.47 -2.06 -13.01
CA GLY A 99 -12.26 -2.59 -14.35
C GLY A 99 -13.25 -3.68 -14.68
N LEU A 100 -13.51 -3.86 -15.97
CA LEU A 100 -14.29 -4.97 -16.50
C LEU A 100 -13.34 -5.94 -17.20
N ASN A 101 -13.51 -7.23 -16.93
CA ASN A 101 -12.87 -8.29 -17.69
C ASN A 101 -13.89 -8.91 -18.64
N ILE A 102 -13.46 -9.21 -19.86
CA ILE A 102 -14.29 -9.90 -20.85
C ILE A 102 -13.54 -11.17 -21.25
N ASP A 103 -14.11 -12.32 -20.94
CA ASP A 103 -13.58 -13.62 -21.34
C ASP A 103 -14.32 -14.03 -22.63
N LEU A 104 -13.57 -14.12 -23.74
CA LEU A 104 -14.07 -14.46 -25.09
C LEU A 104 -13.95 -15.96 -25.36
#